data_AF-A0A7C5QE47-F1
#
_entry.id   AF-A0A7C5QE47-F1
#
_cell.length_a   1.000
_cell.length_b   1.000
_cell.length_c   1.000
_cell.angle_alpha   90.00
_cell.angle_beta   90.00
_cell.angle_gamma   90.00
#
_symmetry.space_group_name_H-M   'P 1'
#
loop_
_entity.id
_entity.type
_entity.pdbx_description
1 polymer ?
#
loop_
_entity_poly.entity_id
_entity_poly.type
_entity_poly.pdbx_seq_one_letter_code
_entity_poly.pdbx_strand_id
1 'polypeptide(L)'
;MKRYLLTGLFPLLILIMGCATTPPPSPVSLMDVISMTKAGMPDADIIQRIEATHTVYRLGAADIILLKDQGVSERVINYMLETYPRAAVEEQRRRDYHFYSGYYYGPWHYHPWWY
;
A
#
# COMPACT_ATOMS: atom_id res chain seq x y z
N MET A 1 29.91 3.13 53.85
CA MET A 1 29.52 4.00 52.71
C MET A 1 29.81 3.27 51.41
N LYS A 2 28.88 3.32 50.43
CA LYS A 2 29.05 2.98 49.00
C LYS A 2 29.27 1.50 48.60
N ARG A 3 28.21 0.67 48.65
CA ARG A 3 28.10 -0.56 47.81
C ARG A 3 26.88 -0.59 46.89
N TYR A 4 26.08 0.48 46.87
CA TYR A 4 24.85 0.60 46.04
C TYR A 4 25.03 1.47 44.79
N LEU A 5 26.25 1.88 44.45
CA LEU A 5 26.51 2.82 43.35
C LEU A 5 26.70 2.16 41.98
N LEU A 6 26.62 0.83 41.87
CA LEU A 6 26.96 0.09 40.64
C LEU A 6 25.82 -0.80 40.10
N THR A 7 24.60 -0.65 40.63
CA THR A 7 23.38 -1.34 40.15
C THR A 7 22.37 -0.36 39.56
N GLY A 8 22.81 0.81 39.09
CA GLY A 8 21.96 1.83 38.46
C GLY A 8 22.10 1.95 36.94
N LEU A 9 23.09 1.28 36.33
CA LEU A 9 23.44 1.45 34.92
C LEU A 9 23.03 0.25 34.04
N PHE A 10 22.08 -0.57 34.50
CA PHE A 10 21.59 -1.74 33.75
C PHE A 10 20.15 -1.62 33.22
N PRO A 11 19.22 -0.81 33.76
CA PRO A 11 17.87 -0.71 33.19
C PRO A 11 17.76 0.31 32.06
N LEU A 12 18.79 1.13 31.81
CA LEU A 12 18.78 2.17 30.77
C LEU A 12 19.03 1.62 29.35
N LEU A 13 19.58 0.42 29.23
CA LEU A 13 20.02 -0.17 27.95
C LEU A 13 18.93 -0.98 27.22
N ILE A 14 17.79 -1.23 27.86
CA ILE A 14 16.67 -2.03 27.30
C ILE A 14 15.72 -1.18 26.45
N LEU A 15 15.80 0.16 26.51
CA LEU A 15 14.84 1.07 25.87
C LEU A 15 15.09 1.34 24.37
N ILE A 16 16.20 0.86 23.79
CA ILE A 16 16.59 1.18 22.39
C ILE A 16 16.35 0.02 21.42
N MET A 17 15.90 -1.14 21.90
CA MET A 17 15.82 -2.37 21.12
C MET A 17 14.38 -2.66 20.69
N GLY A 18 13.77 -1.71 19.98
CA GLY A 18 12.34 -1.74 19.68
C GLY A 18 11.94 -1.01 18.41
N CYS A 19 12.74 -1.09 17.33
CA CYS A 19 12.17 -0.86 16.00
C CYS A 19 11.34 -2.10 15.64
N ALA A 20 10.09 -2.16 16.10
CA ALA A 20 9.14 -3.14 15.62
C ALA A 20 8.85 -2.82 14.14
N THR A 21 9.61 -3.42 13.23
CA THR A 21 9.32 -3.39 11.80
C THR A 21 8.09 -4.25 11.58
N THR A 22 6.90 -3.66 11.60
CA THR A 22 5.68 -4.37 11.20
C THR A 22 5.79 -4.67 9.72
N PRO A 23 5.72 -5.94 9.28
CA PRO A 23 5.75 -6.26 7.87
C PRO A 23 4.56 -5.57 7.18
N PRO A 24 4.74 -5.13 5.92
CA PRO A 24 3.64 -4.52 5.19
C PRO A 24 2.47 -5.51 5.11
N PRO A 25 1.23 -5.01 5.13
CA PRO A 25 0.05 -5.85 5.04
C PRO A 25 0.12 -6.69 3.75
N SER A 26 -0.20 -7.98 3.86
CA SER A 26 -0.19 -8.89 2.72
C SER A 26 -1.28 -8.49 1.71
N PRO A 27 -0.97 -8.50 0.40
CA PRO A 27 -1.97 -8.24 -0.63
C PRO A 27 -3.14 -9.23 -0.56
N VAL A 28 -4.34 -8.76 -0.82
CA VAL A 28 -5.55 -9.59 -0.92
C VAL A 28 -5.55 -10.25 -2.30
N SER A 29 -5.61 -11.57 -2.37
CA SER A 29 -5.70 -12.26 -3.66
C SER A 29 -7.13 -12.27 -4.21
N LEU A 30 -7.28 -12.58 -5.50
CA LEU A 30 -8.58 -12.76 -6.13
C LEU A 30 -9.40 -13.88 -5.45
N MET A 31 -8.73 -14.96 -5.02
CA MET A 31 -9.36 -16.06 -4.27
C MET A 31 -9.79 -15.61 -2.86
N ASP A 32 -9.04 -14.73 -2.22
CA ASP A 32 -9.41 -14.18 -0.91
C ASP A 32 -10.70 -13.37 -1.01
N VAL A 33 -10.86 -12.54 -2.05
CA VAL A 33 -12.10 -11.80 -2.31
C VAL A 33 -13.28 -12.75 -2.46
N ILE A 34 -13.14 -13.80 -3.29
CA ILE A 34 -14.18 -14.83 -3.45
C ILE A 34 -14.51 -15.50 -2.12
N SER A 35 -13.50 -15.81 -1.31
CA SER A 35 -13.69 -16.45 -0.01
C SER A 35 -14.45 -15.55 0.98
N MET A 36 -14.14 -14.25 1.02
CA MET A 36 -14.83 -13.27 1.87
C MET A 36 -16.28 -13.09 1.43
N THR A 37 -16.53 -13.03 0.13
CA THR A 37 -17.90 -13.00 -0.43
C THR A 37 -18.68 -14.25 -0.04
N LYS A 38 -18.10 -15.45 -0.19
CA LYS A 38 -18.75 -16.70 0.21
C LYS A 38 -18.97 -16.82 1.71
N ALA A 39 -18.14 -16.17 2.52
CA ALA A 39 -18.32 -16.04 3.96
C ALA A 39 -19.45 -15.05 4.34
N GLY A 40 -20.08 -14.39 3.36
CA GLY A 40 -21.15 -13.42 3.59
C GLY A 40 -20.65 -12.07 4.11
N MET A 41 -19.36 -11.77 3.93
CA MET A 41 -18.80 -10.49 4.35
C MET A 41 -19.43 -9.33 3.56
N PRO A 42 -19.85 -8.23 4.22
CA PRO A 42 -20.40 -7.07 3.52
C PRO A 42 -19.41 -6.46 2.53
N ASP A 43 -19.92 -5.95 1.41
CA ASP A 43 -19.12 -5.29 0.37
C ASP A 43 -18.21 -4.19 0.91
N ALA A 44 -18.69 -3.42 1.89
CA ALA A 44 -17.93 -2.34 2.52
C ALA A 44 -16.68 -2.85 3.24
N ASP A 45 -16.79 -3.99 3.93
CA ASP A 45 -15.70 -4.58 4.69
C ASP A 45 -14.68 -5.23 3.75
N ILE A 46 -15.15 -5.88 2.68
CA ILE A 46 -14.29 -6.41 1.61
C ILE A 46 -13.49 -5.27 0.98
N ILE A 47 -14.16 -4.18 0.60
CA ILE A 47 -13.50 -3.00 0.01
C ILE A 47 -12.50 -2.38 0.98
N GLN A 48 -12.88 -2.21 2.25
CA GLN A 48 -11.98 -1.69 3.28
C GLN A 48 -10.73 -2.57 3.44
N ARG A 49 -10.88 -3.89 3.35
CA ARG A 49 -9.74 -4.81 3.44
C ARG A 49 -8.81 -4.68 2.23
N ILE A 50 -9.35 -4.52 1.03
CA ILE A 50 -8.57 -4.26 -0.18
C ILE A 50 -7.82 -2.93 -0.06
N GLU A 51 -8.50 -1.89 0.45
CA GLU A 51 -7.91 -0.56 0.65
C GLU A 51 -6.76 -0.60 1.66
N ALA A 52 -6.97 -1.24 2.82
CA ALA A 52 -5.99 -1.33 3.89
C ALA A 52 -4.71 -2.08 3.50
N THR A 53 -4.79 -2.95 2.49
CA THR A 53 -3.65 -3.71 1.97
C THR A 53 -3.00 -3.04 0.74
N HIS A 54 -3.57 -1.93 0.26
CA HIS A 54 -3.15 -1.24 -0.96
C HIS A 54 -3.00 -2.18 -2.17
N THR A 55 -3.87 -3.19 -2.25
CA THR A 55 -3.78 -4.20 -3.30
C THR A 55 -4.17 -3.60 -4.65
N VAL A 56 -3.37 -3.88 -5.68
CA VAL A 56 -3.62 -3.46 -7.07
C VAL A 56 -3.91 -4.67 -7.94
N TYR A 57 -5.09 -4.70 -8.56
CA TYR A 57 -5.53 -5.79 -9.42
C TYR A 57 -5.44 -5.44 -10.90
N ARG A 58 -4.86 -6.32 -11.70
CA ARG A 58 -4.91 -6.26 -13.17
C ARG A 58 -5.89 -7.30 -13.70
N LEU A 59 -7.18 -7.02 -13.55
CA LEU A 59 -8.23 -7.97 -13.92
C LEU A 59 -8.40 -8.03 -15.44
N GLY A 60 -8.40 -9.25 -15.98
CA GLY A 60 -8.85 -9.54 -17.34
C GLY A 60 -10.35 -9.84 -17.40
N ALA A 61 -10.89 -9.98 -18.62
CA ALA A 61 -12.30 -10.33 -18.82
C ALA A 61 -12.68 -11.66 -18.15
N ALA A 62 -11.78 -12.67 -18.19
CA ALA A 62 -12.00 -13.96 -17.54
C ALA A 62 -12.10 -13.83 -16.01
N ASP A 63 -11.29 -12.96 -15.39
CA ASP A 63 -11.32 -12.71 -13.95
C ASP A 63 -12.64 -12.05 -13.53
N ILE A 64 -13.13 -11.10 -14.33
CA ILE A 64 -14.40 -10.42 -14.09
C ILE A 64 -15.57 -11.41 -14.16
N ILE A 65 -15.58 -12.28 -15.19
CA ILE A 65 -16.60 -13.34 -15.33
C ILE A 65 -16.54 -14.27 -14.13
N LEU A 66 -15.35 -14.74 -13.74
CA LEU A 66 -15.17 -15.59 -12.57
C LEU A 66 -15.71 -14.93 -11.31
N LEU A 67 -15.34 -13.67 -11.03
CA LEU A 67 -15.81 -12.94 -9.85
C LEU A 67 -17.34 -12.85 -9.82
N LYS A 68 -17.96 -12.51 -10.96
CA LYS A 68 -19.43 -12.45 -11.09
C LYS A 68 -20.08 -13.82 -10.85
N ASP A 69 -19.55 -14.87 -11.47
CA ASP A 69 -20.06 -16.24 -11.33
C ASP A 69 -19.90 -16.78 -9.90
N GLN A 70 -18.90 -16.30 -9.17
CA GLN A 70 -18.69 -16.61 -7.75
C GLN A 70 -19.52 -15.72 -6.81
N GLY A 71 -20.38 -14.86 -7.33
CA GLY A 71 -21.30 -14.03 -6.56
C GLY A 71 -20.68 -12.76 -5.97
N VAL A 72 -19.49 -12.36 -6.40
CA VAL A 72 -18.89 -11.09 -5.99
C VAL A 72 -19.70 -9.95 -6.58
N SER A 73 -20.10 -8.98 -5.75
CA SER A 73 -20.96 -7.90 -6.18
C SER A 73 -20.26 -6.99 -7.19
N GLU A 74 -21.04 -6.38 -8.09
CA GLU A 74 -20.50 -5.42 -9.05
C GLU A 74 -19.79 -4.24 -8.36
N ARG A 75 -20.24 -3.86 -7.15
CA ARG A 75 -19.62 -2.81 -6.36
C ARG A 75 -18.18 -3.16 -5.99
N VAL A 76 -17.95 -4.39 -5.52
CA VAL A 76 -16.61 -4.88 -5.17
C VAL A 76 -15.77 -5.05 -6.43
N ILE A 77 -16.31 -5.61 -7.51
CA ILE A 77 -15.60 -5.80 -8.78
C ILE A 77 -15.16 -4.45 -9.36
N ASN A 78 -16.04 -3.46 -9.38
CA ASN A 78 -15.72 -2.10 -9.86
C ASN A 78 -14.61 -1.47 -9.01
N TYR A 79 -14.67 -1.62 -7.68
CA TYR A 79 -13.60 -1.15 -6.82
C TYR A 79 -12.26 -1.83 -7.16
N MET A 80 -12.25 -3.15 -7.35
CA MET A 80 -11.04 -3.89 -7.75
C MET A 80 -10.50 -3.39 -9.09
N LEU A 81 -11.35 -3.16 -10.09
CA LEU A 81 -10.97 -2.62 -11.41
C LEU A 81 -10.34 -1.23 -11.31
N GLU A 82 -10.83 -0.39 -10.40
CA GLU A 82 -10.31 0.97 -10.21
C GLU A 82 -8.94 1.02 -9.52
N THR A 83 -8.49 -0.06 -8.86
CA THR A 83 -7.19 -0.07 -8.17
C THR A 83 -6.00 0.18 -9.11
N TYR A 84 -6.00 -0.44 -10.29
CA TYR A 84 -4.93 -0.29 -11.29
C TYR A 84 -4.82 1.11 -11.91
N PRO A 85 -5.89 1.71 -12.46
CA PRO A 85 -5.79 3.06 -13.01
C PRO A 85 -5.40 4.08 -11.93
N ARG A 86 -5.87 3.92 -10.68
CA ARG A 86 -5.43 4.78 -9.56
C ARG A 86 -3.93 4.66 -9.32
N ALA A 87 -3.40 3.44 -9.25
CA ALA A 87 -1.97 3.20 -9.08
C ALA A 87 -1.14 3.76 -10.25
N ALA A 88 -1.64 3.61 -11.49
CA ALA A 88 -0.96 4.13 -12.68
C ALA A 88 -0.89 5.66 -12.71
N VAL A 89 -1.99 6.34 -12.33
CA VAL A 89 -2.02 7.80 -12.21
C VAL A 89 -1.07 8.30 -11.13
N GLU A 90 -1.05 7.63 -9.98
CA GLU A 90 -0.16 8.02 -8.88
C GLU A 90 1.31 7.86 -9.27
N GLU A 91 1.67 6.75 -9.90
CA GLU A 91 3.02 6.54 -10.43
C GLU A 91 3.39 7.60 -11.48
N GLN A 92 2.46 7.96 -12.37
CA GLN A 92 2.69 9.04 -13.32
C GLN A 92 2.96 10.38 -12.61
N ARG A 93 2.14 10.73 -11.61
CA ARG A 93 2.35 11.95 -10.81
C ARG A 93 3.70 11.97 -10.13
N ARG A 94 4.14 10.84 -9.58
CA ARG A 94 5.47 10.72 -8.96
C ARG A 94 6.58 10.95 -9.98
N ARG A 95 6.47 10.38 -11.18
CA ARG A 95 7.43 10.63 -12.27
C ARG A 95 7.46 12.10 -12.68
N ASP A 96 6.31 12.71 -12.88
CA ASP A 96 6.20 14.12 -13.27
C ASP A 96 6.80 15.03 -12.20
N TYR A 97 6.56 14.72 -10.91
CA TYR A 97 7.17 15.42 -9.79
C TYR A 97 8.70 15.28 -9.78
N HIS A 98 9.24 14.08 -10.00
CA HIS A 98 10.68 13.87 -10.08
C HIS A 98 11.31 14.59 -11.28
N PHE A 99 10.62 14.61 -12.42
CA PHE A 99 11.05 15.37 -13.60
C PHE A 99 11.11 16.87 -13.30
N TYR A 100 10.06 17.44 -12.71
CA TYR A 100 9.98 18.86 -12.39
C TYR A 100 10.98 19.25 -11.28
N SER A 101 11.08 18.46 -10.21
CA SER A 101 12.02 18.69 -9.10
C SER A 101 13.47 18.58 -9.54
N GLY A 102 13.82 17.59 -10.37
CA GLY A 102 15.15 17.46 -10.96
C GLY A 102 15.52 18.66 -11.82
N TYR A 103 14.54 19.25 -12.52
CA TYR A 103 14.73 20.45 -13.32
C TYR A 103 14.97 21.72 -12.47
N TYR A 104 14.32 21.82 -11.29
CA TYR A 104 14.43 22.99 -10.41
C TYR A 104 15.57 22.92 -9.37
N TYR A 105 15.99 21.73 -8.92
CA TYR A 105 16.92 21.56 -7.79
C TYR A 105 18.19 20.71 -8.10
N GLY A 106 18.44 20.34 -9.36
CA GLY A 106 19.66 19.61 -9.75
C GLY A 106 20.94 20.49 -9.77
N PRO A 107 22.15 19.97 -9.47
CA PRO A 107 23.41 20.75 -9.37
C PRO A 107 23.89 21.46 -10.66
N TRP A 108 23.27 21.18 -11.81
CA TRP A 108 23.65 21.74 -13.10
C TRP A 108 22.39 22.22 -13.83
N HIS A 109 22.07 23.50 -13.67
CA HIS A 109 20.92 24.14 -14.32
C HIS A 109 21.29 24.52 -15.75
N TYR A 110 21.01 23.66 -16.73
CA TYR A 110 20.92 24.09 -18.13
C TYR A 110 19.45 24.23 -18.48
N HIS A 111 18.94 25.47 -18.42
CA HIS A 111 17.65 25.82 -18.99
C HIS A 111 17.84 26.11 -20.49
N PRO A 112 17.32 25.30 -21.42
CA PRO A 112 17.21 25.71 -22.82
C PRO A 112 16.08 26.74 -22.88
N TRP A 113 16.45 27.98 -23.16
CA TRP A 113 15.48 29.03 -23.45
C TRP A 113 14.69 28.62 -24.71
N TRP A 114 13.37 28.47 -24.58
CA TRP A 114 12.48 28.25 -25.71
C TRP A 114 12.50 29.47 -26.64
N TYR A 115 12.52 29.23 -27.95
CA TYR A 115 12.02 30.17 -28.95
C TYR A 115 10.52 29.95 -29.12
#